data_AF-F6CW24-F1
#
_entry.id   AF-F6CW24-F1
#
_cell.length_a   1.000
_cell.length_b   1.000
_cell.length_c   1.000
_cell.angle_alpha   90.00
_cell.angle_beta   90.00
_cell.angle_gamma   90.00
#
_symmetry.space_group_name_H-M   'P 1'
#
loop_
_entity.id
_entity.type
_entity.pdbx_description
1 polymer ?
#
loop_
_entity_poly.entity_id
_entity_poly.type
_entity_poly.pdbx_seq_one_letter_code
_entity_poly.pdbx_strand_id
1 'polypeptide(L)'
;MRFKSLFKSRSQPIKVIFIGIDYLCFSLSKALLDNNHRHSKPIKIIAFIDDEPWNNRTQVHQATVYSPSEIAALVLKHQVDLVIQIEGESLTIADNIWQGIYKTGVEILTLSPDQDLNQQQHLIYQTRH
;
A
#
# COMPACT_ATOMS: atom_id res chain seq x y z
N MET A 1 -33.81 7.40 -29.62
CA MET A 1 -32.38 7.72 -29.60
C MET A 1 -31.87 7.51 -28.18
N ARG A 2 -31.19 6.39 -27.90
CA ARG A 2 -30.70 6.04 -26.55
C ARG A 2 -29.30 6.63 -26.38
N PHE A 3 -29.15 7.64 -25.52
CA PHE A 3 -27.86 8.14 -25.08
C PHE A 3 -27.16 7.03 -24.27
N LYS A 4 -26.12 6.41 -24.85
CA LYS A 4 -25.23 5.50 -24.10
C LYS A 4 -24.34 6.38 -23.22
N SER A 5 -24.53 6.24 -21.92
CA SER A 5 -23.64 6.79 -20.89
C SER A 5 -22.18 6.53 -21.23
N LEU A 6 -21.42 7.60 -21.47
CA LEU A 6 -19.96 7.61 -21.69
C LEU A 6 -19.18 7.64 -20.38
N PHE A 7 -19.77 7.15 -19.27
CA PHE A 7 -19.03 6.98 -18.03
C PHE A 7 -18.37 5.60 -18.06
N LYS A 8 -17.13 5.56 -18.57
CA LYS A 8 -16.23 4.42 -18.36
C LYS A 8 -16.12 4.25 -16.84
N SER A 9 -16.79 3.24 -16.29
CA SER A 9 -16.69 2.88 -14.87
C SER A 9 -15.20 2.80 -14.52
N ARG A 10 -14.73 3.75 -13.72
CA ARG A 10 -13.36 3.71 -13.21
C ARG A 10 -13.30 2.45 -12.34
N SER A 11 -12.45 1.49 -12.69
CA SER A 11 -12.29 0.30 -11.86
C SER A 11 -11.94 0.71 -10.43
N GLN A 12 -12.41 -0.09 -9.47
CA GLN A 12 -12.14 0.15 -8.06
C GLN A 12 -10.63 0.29 -7.82
N PRO A 13 -10.21 1.22 -6.95
CA PRO A 13 -8.81 1.42 -6.67
C PRO A 13 -8.22 0.19 -5.96
N ILE A 14 -6.95 -0.09 -6.23
CA ILE A 14 -6.16 -1.06 -5.46
C ILE A 14 -5.79 -0.38 -4.15
N LYS A 15 -6.22 -0.95 -3.03
CA LYS A 15 -6.01 -0.44 -1.68
C LYS A 15 -4.75 -1.07 -1.10
N VAL A 16 -3.80 -0.23 -0.73
CA VAL A 16 -2.48 -0.68 -0.28
C VAL A 16 -2.14 -0.17 1.12
N ILE A 17 -1.36 -0.95 1.86
CA ILE A 17 -0.66 -0.52 3.07
C ILE A 17 0.85 -0.59 2.79
N PHE A 18 1.59 0.43 3.20
CA PHE A 18 3.05 0.42 3.19
C PHE A 18 3.60 0.12 4.59
N ILE A 19 4.55 -0.81 4.67
CA ILE A 19 5.37 -1.08 5.86
C ILE A 19 6.60 -0.20 5.75
N GLY A 20 6.72 0.79 6.63
CA GLY A 20 7.77 1.81 6.63
C GLY A 20 7.30 3.19 6.16
N ILE A 21 8.03 4.22 6.56
CA ILE A 21 7.85 5.62 6.13
C ILE A 21 9.17 6.25 5.65
N ASP A 22 10.15 5.42 5.32
CA ASP A 22 11.46 5.88 4.91
C ASP A 22 11.45 6.54 3.52
N TYR A 23 12.64 6.89 3.01
CA TYR A 23 12.75 7.55 1.71
C TYR A 23 12.26 6.67 0.54
N LEU A 24 12.50 5.36 0.56
CA LEU A 24 12.09 4.45 -0.51
C LEU A 24 10.57 4.29 -0.51
N CYS A 25 9.97 4.03 0.66
CA CYS A 25 8.52 4.04 0.85
C CYS A 25 7.90 5.37 0.42
N PHE A 26 8.49 6.50 0.83
CA PHE A 26 8.00 7.84 0.51
C PHE A 26 8.04 8.13 -1.00
N SER A 27 9.15 7.80 -1.67
CA SER A 27 9.33 8.06 -3.11
C SER A 27 8.45 7.15 -3.96
N LEU A 28 8.35 5.86 -3.64
CA LEU A 28 7.48 4.91 -4.32
C LEU A 28 6.00 5.26 -4.18
N SER A 29 5.55 5.53 -2.95
CA SER A 29 4.16 5.94 -2.71
C SER A 29 3.79 7.23 -3.45
N LYS A 30 4.69 8.22 -3.48
CA LYS A 30 4.50 9.45 -4.25
C LYS A 30 4.35 9.16 -5.74
N ALA A 31 5.24 8.35 -6.29
CA ALA A 31 5.24 8.00 -7.71
C ALA A 31 3.96 7.25 -8.12
N LEU A 32 3.46 6.32 -7.30
CA LEU A 32 2.19 5.64 -7.54
C LEU A 32 1.01 6.63 -7.56
N LEU A 33 0.95 7.53 -6.59
CA LEU A 33 -0.13 8.52 -6.50
C LEU A 33 -0.11 9.49 -7.68
N ASP A 34 1.06 9.97 -8.09
CA ASP A 34 1.19 10.88 -9.23
C ASP A 34 0.79 10.21 -10.56
N ASN A 35 0.94 8.89 -10.66
CA ASN A 35 0.54 8.12 -11.84
C ASN A 35 -0.94 7.68 -11.85
N ASN A 36 -1.70 7.87 -10.78
CA ASN A 36 -3.10 7.43 -10.69
C ASN A 36 -4.01 7.90 -11.84
N HIS A 37 -3.73 9.04 -12.45
CA HIS A 37 -4.49 9.56 -13.58
C HIS A 37 -4.27 8.77 -14.88
N ARG A 38 -3.18 8.01 -14.99
CA ARG A 38 -2.75 7.26 -16.18
C ARG A 38 -3.14 5.78 -16.14
N HIS A 39 -3.50 5.24 -14.97
CA HIS A 39 -3.87 3.83 -14.80
C HIS A 39 -5.38 3.62 -14.76
N SER A 40 -5.84 2.47 -15.28
CA SER A 40 -7.24 2.06 -15.22
C SER A 40 -7.69 1.76 -13.78
N LYS A 41 -6.82 1.09 -13.01
CA LYS A 41 -6.96 0.82 -11.58
C LYS A 41 -6.03 1.76 -10.79
N PRO A 42 -6.51 2.89 -10.25
CA PRO A 42 -5.68 3.78 -9.44
C PRO A 42 -5.32 3.12 -8.09
N ILE A 43 -4.23 3.56 -7.47
CA ILE A 43 -3.83 3.17 -6.12
C ILE A 43 -4.51 4.07 -5.10
N LYS A 44 -4.97 3.47 -4.00
CA LYS A 44 -5.38 4.16 -2.78
C LYS A 44 -4.53 3.67 -1.61
N ILE A 45 -3.71 4.54 -1.06
CA ILE A 45 -2.94 4.23 0.14
C ILE A 45 -3.87 4.35 1.35
N ILE A 46 -4.03 3.26 2.09
CA ILE A 46 -4.89 3.18 3.28
C ILE A 46 -4.13 3.63 4.53
N ALA A 47 -2.89 3.19 4.64
CA ALA A 47 -2.04 3.47 5.79
C ALA A 47 -0.56 3.31 5.44
N PHE A 48 0.26 3.98 6.23
CA PHE A 48 1.67 3.64 6.42
C PHE A 48 1.84 3.02 7.81
N ILE A 49 2.85 2.19 7.98
CA ILE A 49 3.16 1.55 9.25
C ILE A 49 4.55 1.99 9.69
N ASP A 50 4.66 2.34 10.96
CA ASP A 50 5.92 2.67 11.61
C ASP A 50 5.86 2.27 13.09
N ASP A 51 6.96 1.81 13.66
CA ASP A 51 7.05 1.39 15.06
C ASP A 51 7.40 2.54 16.01
N GLU A 52 7.87 3.68 15.50
CA GLU A 52 8.23 4.81 16.34
C GLU A 52 6.99 5.50 16.92
N PRO A 53 6.83 5.57 18.26
CA PRO A 53 5.60 6.05 18.88
C PRO A 53 5.19 7.48 18.50
N TRP A 54 6.17 8.35 18.21
CA TRP A 54 5.93 9.75 17.84
C TRP A 54 5.39 9.91 16.41
N ASN A 55 5.54 8.90 15.55
CA ASN A 55 4.99 8.93 14.20
C ASN A 55 3.52 8.49 14.15
N ASN A 56 3.03 7.79 15.17
CA ASN A 56 1.65 7.30 15.20
C ASN A 56 0.63 8.44 15.01
N ARG A 57 -0.34 8.22 14.12
CA ARG A 57 -1.40 9.17 13.74
C ARG A 57 -0.93 10.42 12.98
N THR A 58 0.35 10.54 12.65
CA THR A 58 0.82 11.53 11.67
C THR A 58 0.35 11.16 10.26
N GLN A 59 0.66 12.00 9.27
CA GLN A 59 0.27 11.78 7.88
C GLN A 59 1.47 11.76 6.94
N VAL A 60 1.45 10.80 6.02
CA VAL A 60 2.34 10.72 4.86
C VAL A 60 1.46 10.63 3.63
N HIS A 61 1.64 11.54 2.66
CA HIS A 61 0.80 11.64 1.45
C HIS A 61 -0.72 11.55 1.74
N GLN A 62 -1.16 12.21 2.82
CA GLN A 62 -2.55 12.22 3.31
C GLN A 62 -3.09 10.89 3.87
N ALA A 63 -2.29 9.83 3.90
CA ALA A 63 -2.61 8.59 4.60
C ALA A 63 -2.03 8.62 6.02
N THR A 64 -2.74 8.00 6.96
CA THR A 64 -2.36 7.99 8.38
C THR A 64 -1.28 6.93 8.64
N VAL A 65 -0.32 7.26 9.49
CA VAL A 65 0.67 6.32 10.03
C VAL A 65 0.09 5.59 11.24
N TYR A 66 0.25 4.27 11.30
CA TYR A 66 -0.24 3.41 12.39
C TYR A 66 0.87 2.51 12.92
N SER A 67 0.63 1.94 14.10
CA SER A 67 1.54 0.93 14.67
C SER A 67 1.42 -0.41 13.94
N PRO A 68 2.46 -1.27 13.94
CA PRO A 68 2.41 -2.61 13.34
C PRO A 68 1.26 -3.48 13.87
N SER A 69 0.90 -3.31 15.14
CA SER A 69 -0.18 -4.07 15.78
C SER A 69 -1.55 -3.86 15.13
N GLU A 70 -1.72 -2.77 14.37
CA GLU A 70 -2.99 -2.40 13.74
C GLU A 70 -3.15 -2.93 12.32
N ILE A 71 -2.10 -3.49 11.69
CA ILE A 71 -2.13 -3.90 10.28
C ILE A 71 -3.30 -4.84 9.99
N ALA A 72 -3.43 -5.94 10.74
CA ALA A 72 -4.48 -6.93 10.50
C ALA A 72 -5.90 -6.33 10.63
N ALA A 73 -6.11 -5.43 11.59
CA ALA A 73 -7.39 -4.75 11.76
C ALA A 73 -7.68 -3.80 10.59
N LEU A 74 -6.66 -3.06 10.10
CA LEU A 74 -6.78 -2.18 8.94
C LEU A 74 -7.09 -2.97 7.66
N VAL A 75 -6.41 -4.09 7.45
CA VAL A 75 -6.65 -5.00 6.33
C VAL A 75 -8.11 -5.42 6.26
N LEU A 76 -8.65 -5.95 7.37
CA LEU A 76 -10.03 -6.43 7.43
C LEU A 76 -11.04 -5.28 7.29
N LYS A 77 -10.81 -4.16 7.98
CA LYS A 77 -11.73 -3.01 7.99
C LYS A 77 -11.83 -2.35 6.62
N HIS A 78 -10.70 -2.18 5.93
CA HIS A 78 -10.64 -1.45 4.67
C HIS A 78 -10.70 -2.36 3.43
N GLN A 79 -10.66 -3.69 3.64
CA GLN A 79 -10.54 -4.69 2.57
C GLN A 79 -9.31 -4.36 1.71
N VAL A 80 -8.15 -4.32 2.35
CA VAL A 80 -6.87 -4.01 1.71
C VAL A 80 -6.52 -5.15 0.76
N ASP A 81 -6.06 -4.78 -0.44
CA ASP A 81 -5.70 -5.73 -1.48
C ASP A 81 -4.24 -6.17 -1.34
N LEU A 82 -3.35 -5.24 -0.94
CA LEU A 82 -1.92 -5.47 -0.88
C LEU A 82 -1.25 -4.82 0.34
N VAL A 83 -0.39 -5.57 1.02
CA VAL A 83 0.61 -5.04 1.96
C VAL A 83 1.97 -5.03 1.26
N ILE A 84 2.62 -3.86 1.23
CA ILE A 84 3.91 -3.65 0.57
C ILE A 84 4.98 -3.45 1.64
N GLN A 85 6.10 -4.17 1.51
CA GLN A 85 7.32 -3.94 2.28
C GLN A 85 8.51 -3.84 1.33
N ILE A 86 9.52 -3.07 1.69
CA ILE A 86 10.79 -3.01 0.96
C ILE A 86 11.87 -3.69 1.81
N GLU A 87 12.66 -4.57 1.19
CA GLU A 87 13.73 -5.30 1.88
C GLU A 87 14.79 -4.35 2.42
N GLY A 88 15.28 -4.66 3.64
CA GLY A 88 16.33 -3.88 4.28
C GLY A 88 15.85 -2.61 4.97
N GLU A 89 14.54 -2.32 4.98
CA GLU A 89 13.99 -1.24 5.80
C GLU A 89 14.06 -1.57 7.31
N SER A 90 14.20 -0.51 8.12
CA SER A 90 14.47 -0.60 9.56
C SER A 90 13.34 -1.20 10.40
N LEU A 91 12.10 -1.19 9.87
CA LEU A 91 10.91 -1.56 10.63
C LEU A 91 10.88 -3.07 10.90
N THR A 92 11.11 -3.45 12.15
CA THR A 92 11.07 -4.85 12.58
C THR A 92 9.69 -5.21 13.14
N ILE A 93 8.91 -5.97 12.38
CA ILE A 93 7.60 -6.47 12.81
C ILE A 93 7.76 -7.83 13.51
N ALA A 94 7.20 -7.96 14.72
CA ALA A 94 7.22 -9.19 15.49
C ALA A 94 6.43 -10.34 14.82
N ASP A 95 6.90 -11.58 14.97
CA ASP A 95 6.31 -12.77 14.33
C ASP A 95 4.81 -12.95 14.61
N ASN A 96 4.37 -12.65 15.83
CA ASN A 96 2.96 -12.76 16.21
C ASN A 96 2.07 -11.77 15.43
N ILE A 97 2.61 -10.60 15.04
CA ILE A 97 1.93 -9.62 14.20
C ILE A 97 1.87 -10.16 12.76
N TRP A 98 2.98 -10.67 12.23
CA TRP A 98 3.01 -11.33 10.92
C TRP A 98 2.00 -12.47 10.80
N GLN A 99 1.93 -13.34 11.82
CA GLN A 99 0.90 -14.39 11.89
C GLN A 99 -0.52 -13.82 11.84
N GLY A 100 -0.76 -12.67 12.46
CA GLY A 100 -2.03 -11.95 12.36
C GLY A 100 -2.34 -11.50 10.93
N ILE A 101 -1.35 -10.94 10.23
CA ILE A 101 -1.48 -10.49 8.84
C ILE A 101 -1.75 -11.69 7.92
N TYR A 102 -0.97 -12.78 8.02
CA TYR A 102 -1.16 -13.97 7.18
C TYR A 102 -2.56 -14.57 7.31
N LYS A 103 -3.15 -14.55 8.51
CA LYS A 103 -4.53 -15.03 8.76
C LYS A 103 -5.60 -14.22 8.04
N THR A 104 -5.31 -12.99 7.61
CA THR A 104 -6.25 -12.19 6.83
C THR A 104 -6.35 -12.64 5.36
N GLY A 105 -5.35 -13.39 4.87
CA GLY A 105 -5.26 -13.78 3.47
C GLY A 105 -4.89 -12.65 2.51
N VAL A 106 -4.50 -11.47 3.01
CA VAL A 106 -4.02 -10.36 2.18
C VAL A 106 -2.75 -10.72 1.44
N GLU A 107 -2.60 -10.23 0.21
CA GLU A 107 -1.37 -10.39 -0.54
C GLU A 107 -0.26 -9.52 0.08
N ILE A 108 0.95 -10.07 0.17
CA ILE A 108 2.12 -9.37 0.70
C ILE A 108 3.16 -9.34 -0.41
N LEU A 109 3.56 -8.13 -0.82
CA LEU A 109 4.62 -7.91 -1.80
C LEU A 109 5.85 -7.37 -1.11
N THR A 110 6.96 -8.09 -1.29
CA THR A 110 8.28 -7.68 -0.82
C THR A 110 9.06 -7.17 -2.02
N LEU A 111 9.44 -5.90 -1.98
CA LEU A 111 10.20 -5.23 -3.04
C LEU A 111 11.67 -5.20 -2.67
N SER A 112 12.54 -5.40 -3.66
CA SER A 112 13.98 -5.29 -3.44
C SER A 112 14.43 -3.83 -3.62
N PRO A 113 15.36 -3.32 -2.80
CA PRO A 113 15.90 -1.97 -2.95
C PRO A 113 16.76 -1.81 -4.21
N ASP A 114 17.24 -2.91 -4.80
CA ASP A 114 18.02 -2.89 -6.06
C ASP A 114 17.13 -2.64 -7.29
N GLN A 115 15.81 -2.76 -7.14
CA GLN A 115 14.86 -2.49 -8.20
C GLN A 115 14.67 -0.98 -8.34
N ASP A 116 14.69 -0.50 -9.58
CA ASP A 116 14.34 0.90 -9.82
C ASP A 116 12.85 1.17 -9.56
N LEU A 117 12.52 2.44 -9.40
CA LEU A 117 11.16 2.90 -9.10
C LEU A 117 10.12 2.38 -10.11
N ASN A 118 10.45 2.35 -11.40
CA ASN A 118 9.52 1.90 -12.45
C ASN A 118 9.27 0.39 -12.34
N GLN A 119 10.30 -0.39 -12.04
CA GLN A 119 10.20 -1.83 -11.81
C GLN A 119 9.30 -2.13 -10.61
N GLN A 120 9.51 -1.43 -9.49
CA GLN A 120 8.69 -1.58 -8.29
C GLN A 120 7.21 -1.24 -8.56
N GLN A 121 6.94 -0.13 -9.27
CA GLN A 121 5.59 0.24 -9.68
C GLN A 121 4.95 -0.82 -10.58
N HIS A 122 5.72 -1.34 -11.55
CA HIS A 122 5.24 -2.37 -12.46
C HIS A 122 4.79 -3.64 -11.72
N LEU A 123 5.58 -4.08 -10.72
CA LEU A 123 5.25 -5.23 -9.88
C LEU A 123 3.92 -5.01 -9.14
N ILE A 124 3.75 -3.86 -8.48
CA ILE A 124 2.51 -3.52 -7.75
C ILE A 124 1.27 -3.59 -8.65
N TYR A 125 1.37 -3.11 -9.89
CA TYR A 125 0.24 -3.14 -10.83
C TYR A 125 -0.01 -4.53 -11.45
N GLN A 126 0.96 -5.44 -11.42
CA GLN A 126 0.83 -6.81 -11.93
C GLN A 126 0.40 -7.83 -10.88
N THR A 127 0.60 -7.52 -9.60
CA THR A 127 0.08 -8.26 -8.45
C THR A 127 -1.42 -8.55 -8.62
N ARG A 128 -1.86 -9.76 -8.24
CA ARG A 128 -3.21 -10.25 -8.55
C ARG A 128 -4.19 -9.83 -7.47
N HIS A 129 -4.71 -8.62 -7.60
CA HIS A 129 -5.81 -8.06 -6.80
C HIS A 129 -7.18 -8.48 -7.30
#